data_AF-A0A6I2RPX4-F1
#
_entry.id   AF-A0A6I2RPX4-F1
#
_cell.length_a   1.000
_cell.length_b   1.000
_cell.length_c   1.000
_cell.angle_alpha   90.00
_cell.angle_beta   90.00
_cell.angle_gamma   90.00
#
_symmetry.space_group_name_H-M   'P 1'
#
loop_
_entity.id
_entity.type
_entity.pdbx_description
1 polymer ?
#
loop_
_entity_poly.entity_id
_entity_poly.type
_entity_poly.pdbx_seq_one_letter_code
_entity_poly.pdbx_strand_id
1 'polypeptide(L)'
;MQKTEFIRQINELVPRPDPVTTEALYRFDRECAETEYIDMLTALRVVVRNFSEETLQGAYEIIQHQNAALPSELFTAAVYLQAGRTPTEVSGLAREGRLMGFFGPERPEELSRIATCTIVESGREQRFYTMDFGRFNPQHALKRAITYSREAGISATQAMARLTMDQPEFAEKPGGPRCILDGLGSELTEALFQLSPACPAVAAHITCNADLGITEIAYHPLWLERSQSQAAIQQM
;
A
#
# COMPACT_ATOMS: atom_id res chain seq x y z
N MET A 1 -15.42 20.43 6.68
CA MET A 1 -16.50 19.78 7.46
C MET A 1 -16.66 20.51 8.80
N GLN A 2 -17.87 20.55 9.38
CA GLN A 2 -18.08 21.12 10.72
C GLN A 2 -17.51 20.17 11.79
N LYS A 3 -16.96 20.72 12.88
CA LYS A 3 -16.37 19.95 13.98
C LYS A 3 -17.31 18.91 14.60
N THR A 4 -18.56 19.28 14.84
CA THR A 4 -19.59 18.39 15.40
C THR A 4 -19.81 17.16 14.53
N GLU A 5 -19.82 17.35 13.21
CA GLU A 5 -19.98 16.28 12.24
C GLU A 5 -18.73 15.40 12.16
N PHE A 6 -17.52 15.99 12.20
CA PHE A 6 -16.28 15.22 12.28
C PHE A 6 -16.25 14.31 13.52
N ILE A 7 -16.56 14.86 14.70
CA ILE A 7 -16.59 14.10 15.96
C ILE A 7 -17.59 12.96 15.89
N ARG A 8 -18.81 13.22 15.39
CA ARG A 8 -19.85 12.20 15.21
C ARG A 8 -19.32 11.03 14.36
N GLN A 9 -18.70 11.34 13.24
CA GLN A 9 -18.19 10.32 12.33
C GLN A 9 -17.00 9.54 12.89
N ILE A 10 -16.09 10.19 13.62
CA ILE A 10 -15.01 9.48 14.33
C ILE A 10 -15.59 8.52 15.37
N ASN A 11 -16.61 8.94 16.12
CA ASN A 11 -17.24 8.10 17.13
C ASN A 11 -17.96 6.88 16.54
N GLU A 12 -18.42 6.97 15.30
CA GLU A 12 -19.03 5.84 14.57
C GLU A 12 -17.98 4.92 13.95
N LEU A 13 -16.81 5.47 13.60
CA LEU A 13 -15.77 4.78 12.84
C LEU A 13 -14.75 4.06 13.74
N VAL A 14 -14.26 4.74 14.77
CA VAL A 14 -13.16 4.26 15.62
C VAL A 14 -13.72 3.41 16.76
N PRO A 15 -13.14 2.23 17.09
CA PRO A 15 -13.69 1.34 18.10
C PRO A 15 -13.74 1.94 19.51
N ARG A 16 -12.69 2.68 19.90
CA ARG A 16 -12.53 3.29 21.22
C ARG A 16 -12.08 4.75 21.04
N PRO A 17 -12.97 5.64 20.55
CA PRO A 17 -12.63 7.03 20.34
C PRO A 17 -12.45 7.72 21.69
N ASP A 18 -11.51 8.65 21.79
CA ASP A 18 -11.38 9.52 22.95
C ASP A 18 -11.51 11.00 22.58
N PRO A 19 -12.13 11.84 23.43
CA PRO A 19 -12.39 13.24 23.07
C PRO A 19 -11.13 14.07 22.81
N VAL A 20 -10.02 13.76 23.50
CA VAL A 20 -8.78 14.55 23.43
C VAL A 20 -8.07 14.28 22.09
N THR A 21 -7.97 13.02 21.70
CA THR A 21 -7.39 12.58 20.44
C THR A 21 -8.26 12.98 19.27
N THR A 22 -9.59 12.88 19.42
CA THR A 22 -10.51 13.35 18.38
C THR A 22 -10.38 14.86 18.14
N GLU A 23 -10.20 15.63 19.21
CA GLU A 23 -9.95 17.07 19.12
C GLU A 23 -8.61 17.36 18.42
N ALA A 24 -7.54 16.66 18.81
CA ALA A 24 -6.22 16.81 18.20
C ALA A 24 -6.25 16.45 16.71
N LEU A 25 -6.90 15.34 16.37
CA LEU A 25 -7.07 14.86 15.00
C LEU A 25 -7.85 15.86 14.15
N TYR A 26 -8.92 16.46 14.68
CA TYR A 26 -9.67 17.50 13.97
C TYR A 26 -8.81 18.74 13.68
N ARG A 27 -7.97 19.17 14.63
CA ARG A 27 -7.07 20.32 14.40
C ARG A 27 -6.02 19.98 13.34
N PHE A 28 -5.43 18.79 13.44
CA PHE A 28 -4.44 18.32 12.48
C PHE A 28 -5.02 18.20 11.07
N ASP A 29 -6.22 17.61 10.92
CA ASP A 29 -6.94 17.54 9.64
C ASP A 29 -7.12 18.92 8.98
N ARG A 30 -7.40 19.95 9.80
CA ARG A 30 -7.54 21.33 9.32
C ARG A 30 -6.21 21.95 8.87
N GLU A 31 -5.10 21.58 9.50
CA GLU A 31 -3.75 22.00 9.09
C GLU A 31 -3.33 21.29 7.79
N CYS A 32 -3.65 20.01 7.64
CA CYS A 32 -3.37 19.22 6.45
C CYS A 32 -4.17 19.65 5.22
N ALA A 33 -5.35 20.25 5.39
CA ALA A 33 -6.29 20.56 4.31
C ALA A 33 -5.73 21.44 3.16
N GLU A 34 -4.60 22.13 3.38
CA GLU A 34 -3.94 22.95 2.36
C GLU A 34 -2.86 22.20 1.56
N THR A 35 -2.40 21.05 2.05
CA THR A 35 -1.22 20.35 1.52
C THR A 35 -1.51 18.90 1.11
N GLU A 36 -2.52 18.28 1.71
CA GLU A 36 -2.88 16.89 1.46
C GLU A 36 -4.05 16.77 0.48
N TYR A 37 -3.99 15.76 -0.38
CA TYR A 37 -5.05 15.49 -1.37
C TYR A 37 -6.23 14.68 -0.80
N ILE A 38 -6.07 14.13 0.41
CA ILE A 38 -7.06 13.32 1.13
C ILE A 38 -7.17 13.83 2.57
N ASP A 39 -8.38 13.84 3.14
CA ASP A 39 -8.60 14.22 4.53
C ASP A 39 -8.44 13.02 5.49
N MET A 40 -8.22 13.30 6.78
CA MET A 40 -7.95 12.26 7.79
C MET A 40 -9.11 11.28 7.92
N LEU A 41 -10.34 11.77 7.82
CA LEU A 41 -11.52 10.92 7.94
C LEU A 41 -11.61 9.91 6.78
N THR A 42 -11.32 10.37 5.57
CA THR A 42 -11.29 9.54 4.37
C THR A 42 -10.16 8.51 4.47
N ALA A 43 -8.98 8.92 4.91
CA ALA A 43 -7.87 8.01 5.15
C ALA A 43 -8.20 6.92 6.21
N LEU A 44 -8.81 7.29 7.34
CA LEU A 44 -9.26 6.31 8.35
C LEU A 44 -10.35 5.36 7.82
N ARG A 45 -11.25 5.85 6.95
CA ARG A 45 -12.24 5.00 6.27
C ARG A 45 -11.60 4.01 5.29
N VAL A 46 -10.48 4.38 4.67
CA VAL A 46 -9.67 3.41 3.90
C VAL A 46 -9.07 2.37 4.84
N VAL A 47 -8.57 2.78 6.01
CA VAL A 47 -7.99 1.85 6.99
C VAL A 47 -9.04 0.84 7.49
N VAL A 48 -10.22 1.27 7.95
CA VAL A 48 -11.26 0.34 8.47
C VAL A 48 -11.70 -0.70 7.45
N ARG A 49 -11.64 -0.37 6.15
CA ARG A 49 -12.12 -1.27 5.09
C ARG A 49 -11.09 -2.35 4.71
N ASN A 50 -9.82 -2.13 5.04
CA ASN A 50 -8.70 -2.96 4.59
C ASN A 50 -7.90 -3.60 5.74
N PHE A 51 -8.09 -3.17 6.98
CA PHE A 51 -7.34 -3.64 8.14
C PHE A 51 -8.27 -3.98 9.32
N SER A 52 -7.70 -4.57 10.36
CA SER A 52 -8.43 -4.89 11.59
C SER A 52 -8.86 -3.66 12.38
N GLU A 53 -9.85 -3.82 13.26
CA GLU A 53 -10.27 -2.78 14.21
C GLU A 53 -9.12 -2.35 15.13
N GLU A 54 -8.25 -3.28 15.53
CA GLU A 54 -7.06 -2.97 16.33
C GLU A 54 -6.08 -2.07 15.58
N THR A 55 -5.83 -2.36 14.30
CA THR A 55 -5.02 -1.52 13.42
C THR A 55 -5.64 -0.14 13.22
N LEU A 56 -6.95 -0.05 13.03
CA LEU A 56 -7.66 1.22 12.94
C LEU A 56 -7.50 2.05 14.22
N GLN A 57 -7.66 1.42 15.38
CA GLN A 57 -7.45 2.08 16.66
C GLN A 57 -6.02 2.62 16.77
N GLY A 58 -5.02 1.79 16.44
CA GLY A 58 -3.63 2.22 16.47
C GLY A 58 -3.35 3.39 15.53
N ALA A 59 -3.93 3.38 14.32
CA ALA A 59 -3.76 4.43 13.33
C ALA A 59 -4.37 5.76 13.80
N TYR A 60 -5.52 5.70 14.47
CA TYR A 60 -6.16 6.83 15.13
C TYR A 60 -5.31 7.39 16.28
N GLU A 61 -4.65 6.53 17.06
CA GLU A 61 -3.87 6.93 18.24
C GLU A 61 -2.49 7.52 17.92
N ILE A 62 -1.97 7.39 16.68
CA ILE A 62 -0.64 7.94 16.30
C ILE A 62 -0.53 9.44 16.62
N ILE A 63 -1.61 10.20 16.44
CA ILE A 63 -1.68 11.65 16.71
C ILE A 63 -1.39 12.01 18.18
N GLN A 64 -1.52 11.06 19.12
CA GLN A 64 -1.18 11.26 20.53
C GLN A 64 0.33 11.30 20.79
N HIS A 65 1.14 10.91 19.80
CA HIS A 65 2.59 10.86 19.89
C HIS A 65 3.24 12.11 19.28
N GLN A 66 4.56 12.19 19.33
CA GLN A 66 5.31 13.39 18.94
C GLN A 66 5.09 13.80 17.48
N ASN A 67 4.80 12.83 16.59
CA ASN A 67 4.61 13.08 15.16
C ASN A 67 3.37 12.31 14.67
N ALA A 68 2.46 13.03 14.03
CA ALA A 68 1.32 12.44 13.36
C ALA A 68 1.72 11.83 12.03
N ALA A 69 1.04 10.77 11.60
CA ALA A 69 1.04 10.38 10.20
C ALA A 69 0.11 11.32 9.43
N LEU A 70 0.56 11.82 8.28
CA LEU A 70 -0.29 12.58 7.38
C LEU A 70 -1.45 11.68 6.86
N PRO A 71 -2.58 12.27 6.41
CA PRO A 71 -3.64 11.54 5.74
C PRO A 71 -3.14 10.56 4.67
N SER A 72 -2.21 10.99 3.82
CA SER A 72 -1.62 10.15 2.77
C SER A 72 -0.71 9.03 3.28
N GLU A 73 -0.22 9.13 4.52
CA GLU A 73 0.69 8.16 5.15
C GLU A 73 -0.05 7.10 5.97
N LEU A 74 -1.34 7.31 6.28
CA LEU A 74 -2.10 6.46 7.19
C LEU A 74 -2.23 5.01 6.70
N PHE A 75 -2.29 4.77 5.39
CA PHE A 75 -2.33 3.40 4.87
C PHE A 75 -1.03 2.65 5.17
N THR A 76 0.12 3.30 4.95
CA THR A 76 1.44 2.76 5.27
C THR A 76 1.60 2.54 6.77
N ALA A 77 1.12 3.50 7.57
CA ALA A 77 1.08 3.37 9.02
C ALA A 77 0.28 2.13 9.44
N ALA A 78 -0.89 1.92 8.84
CA ALA A 78 -1.74 0.76 9.10
C ALA A 78 -1.06 -0.56 8.70
N VAL A 79 -0.26 -0.61 7.63
CA VAL A 79 0.56 -1.78 7.28
C VAL A 79 1.53 -2.12 8.43
N TYR A 80 2.28 -1.16 8.93
CA TYR A 80 3.22 -1.40 10.02
C TYR A 80 2.53 -1.82 11.32
N LEU A 81 1.41 -1.17 11.65
CA LEU A 81 0.58 -1.53 12.81
C LEU A 81 0.03 -2.96 12.70
N GLN A 82 -0.52 -3.32 11.54
CA GLN A 82 -1.05 -4.66 11.28
C GLN A 82 0.06 -5.73 11.28
N ALA A 83 1.29 -5.35 10.94
CA ALA A 83 2.50 -6.17 11.08
C ALA A 83 3.05 -6.23 12.52
N GLY A 84 2.38 -5.58 13.49
CA GLY A 84 2.69 -5.70 14.92
C GLY A 84 3.53 -4.57 15.50
N ARG A 85 3.79 -3.49 14.76
CA ARG A 85 4.39 -2.27 15.32
C ARG A 85 3.39 -1.55 16.22
N THR A 86 3.91 -0.84 17.20
CA THR A 86 3.13 0.03 18.09
C THR A 86 2.90 1.42 17.47
N PRO A 87 1.85 2.15 17.87
CA PRO A 87 1.63 3.53 17.41
C PRO A 87 2.82 4.47 17.67
N THR A 88 3.56 4.27 18.77
CA THR A 88 4.77 5.05 19.08
C THR A 88 5.91 4.78 18.09
N GLU A 89 6.15 3.52 17.74
CA GLU A 89 7.16 3.17 16.72
C GLU A 89 6.79 3.76 15.36
N VAL A 90 5.52 3.66 14.97
CA VAL A 90 5.03 4.19 13.68
C VAL A 90 5.07 5.72 13.64
N SER A 91 4.80 6.41 14.76
CA SER A 91 5.04 7.85 14.88
C SER A 91 6.52 8.21 14.63
N GLY A 92 7.45 7.36 15.08
CA GLY A 92 8.87 7.50 14.77
C GLY A 92 9.17 7.40 13.26
N LEU A 93 8.50 6.49 12.55
CA LEU A 93 8.63 6.35 11.09
C LEU A 93 8.09 7.56 10.33
N ALA A 94 6.97 8.14 10.78
CA ALA A 94 6.39 9.36 10.21
C ALA A 94 7.39 10.53 10.30
N ARG A 95 8.01 10.72 11.47
CA ARG A 95 9.06 11.74 11.68
C ARG A 95 10.24 11.60 10.72
N GLU A 96 10.59 10.37 10.37
CA GLU A 96 11.72 10.06 9.49
C GLU A 96 11.35 10.13 8.00
N GLY A 97 10.09 10.46 7.68
CA GLY A 97 9.57 10.48 6.30
C GLY A 97 9.47 9.08 5.68
N ARG A 98 9.51 8.01 6.49
CA ARG A 98 9.53 6.61 6.01
C ARG A 98 8.16 6.08 5.59
N LEU A 99 7.11 6.83 5.86
CA LEU A 99 5.74 6.51 5.43
C LEU A 99 5.36 7.17 4.10
N MET A 100 6.17 8.15 3.65
CA MET A 100 5.91 8.94 2.45
C MET A 100 6.06 8.12 1.17
N GLY A 101 5.32 8.52 0.13
CA GLY A 101 5.46 7.98 -1.22
C GLY A 101 4.83 6.60 -1.44
N PHE A 102 4.25 6.01 -0.40
CA PHE A 102 3.46 4.80 -0.51
C PHE A 102 1.99 5.14 -0.77
N PHE A 103 1.46 4.65 -1.88
CA PHE A 103 0.11 4.97 -2.35
C PHE A 103 -0.86 3.84 -2.04
N GLY A 104 -1.76 4.08 -1.10
CA GLY A 104 -2.96 3.26 -0.88
C GLY A 104 -4.16 3.73 -1.71
N PRO A 105 -5.35 3.14 -1.51
CA PRO A 105 -6.61 3.70 -2.02
C PRO A 105 -6.80 5.13 -1.53
N GLU A 106 -7.19 6.04 -2.43
CA GLU A 106 -7.43 7.46 -2.11
C GLU A 106 -8.89 7.71 -1.72
N ARG A 107 -9.76 6.74 -1.99
CA ARG A 107 -11.17 6.74 -1.60
C ARG A 107 -11.54 5.45 -0.89
N PRO A 108 -12.46 5.49 0.08
CA PRO A 108 -12.83 4.30 0.83
C PRO A 108 -13.29 3.15 -0.06
N GLU A 109 -14.04 3.43 -1.12
CA GLU A 109 -14.57 2.44 -2.06
C GLU A 109 -13.55 1.87 -3.05
N GLU A 110 -12.42 2.56 -3.26
CA GLU A 110 -11.37 2.12 -4.19
C GLU A 110 -10.74 0.81 -3.69
N LEU A 111 -10.45 -0.09 -4.62
CA LEU A 111 -9.79 -1.35 -4.32
C LEU A 111 -8.33 -1.11 -3.95
N SER A 112 -7.77 -1.92 -3.05
CA SER A 112 -6.32 -1.90 -2.84
C SER A 112 -5.59 -2.17 -4.16
N ARG A 113 -4.60 -1.34 -4.49
CA ARG A 113 -3.69 -1.57 -5.62
C ARG A 113 -2.35 -2.16 -5.16
N ILE A 114 -2.27 -2.55 -3.89
CA ILE A 114 -1.06 -3.12 -3.31
C ILE A 114 -1.01 -4.62 -3.59
N ALA A 115 0.08 -5.10 -4.18
CA ALA A 115 0.38 -6.53 -4.23
C ALA A 115 1.81 -6.77 -3.79
N THR A 116 2.05 -7.91 -3.15
CA THR A 116 3.42 -8.38 -2.89
C THR A 116 3.91 -9.15 -4.10
N CYS A 117 5.20 -9.06 -4.39
CA CYS A 117 5.82 -9.64 -5.57
C CYS A 117 7.06 -10.43 -5.16
N THR A 118 7.10 -11.71 -5.47
CA THR A 118 8.28 -12.56 -5.33
C THR A 118 8.83 -12.87 -6.72
N ILE A 119 10.11 -12.59 -6.94
CA ILE A 119 10.82 -13.00 -8.16
C ILE A 119 11.74 -14.17 -7.81
N VAL A 120 11.54 -15.30 -8.51
CA VAL A 120 12.39 -16.48 -8.41
C VAL A 120 13.33 -16.50 -9.61
N GLU A 121 14.62 -16.41 -9.37
CA GLU A 121 15.66 -16.48 -10.40
C GLU A 121 16.87 -17.28 -9.87
N SER A 122 17.31 -18.27 -10.65
CA SER A 122 18.35 -19.24 -10.27
C SER A 122 18.07 -19.90 -8.91
N GLY A 123 16.79 -20.23 -8.65
CA GLY A 123 16.33 -20.79 -7.39
C GLY A 123 16.43 -19.86 -6.17
N ARG A 124 16.67 -18.56 -6.37
CA ARG A 124 16.70 -17.54 -5.30
C ARG A 124 15.48 -16.64 -5.39
N GLU A 125 14.91 -16.34 -4.24
CA GLU A 125 13.78 -15.42 -4.11
C GLU A 125 14.25 -13.99 -3.79
N GLN A 126 13.63 -13.02 -4.46
CA GLN A 126 13.70 -11.61 -4.10
C GLN A 126 12.29 -11.04 -3.95
N ARG A 127 12.08 -10.25 -2.90
CA ARG A 127 10.78 -9.69 -2.53
C ARG A 127 10.69 -8.21 -2.84
N PHE A 128 9.52 -7.83 -3.34
CA PHE A 128 9.14 -6.48 -3.73
C PHE A 128 7.66 -6.29 -3.37
N TYR A 129 7.17 -5.06 -3.49
CA TYR A 129 5.75 -4.79 -3.65
C TYR A 129 5.50 -3.98 -4.93
N THR A 130 4.24 -3.91 -5.31
CA THR A 130 3.73 -2.96 -6.32
C THR A 130 2.55 -2.20 -5.75
N MET A 131 2.41 -0.94 -6.16
CA MET A 131 1.25 -0.07 -5.87
C MET A 131 0.35 0.11 -7.11
N ASP A 132 0.65 -0.64 -8.18
CA ASP A 132 -0.01 -0.56 -9.48
C ASP A 132 -0.68 -1.89 -9.85
N PHE A 133 -1.07 -2.69 -8.86
CA PHE A 133 -1.80 -3.92 -9.10
C PHE A 133 -3.10 -3.64 -9.88
N GLY A 134 -3.35 -4.45 -10.91
CA GLY A 134 -4.47 -4.27 -11.85
C GLY A 134 -4.17 -3.30 -13.00
N ARG A 135 -3.04 -2.58 -13.00
CA ARG A 135 -2.65 -1.67 -14.10
C ARG A 135 -1.67 -2.29 -15.09
N PHE A 136 -1.01 -3.38 -14.73
CA PHE A 136 -0.13 -4.13 -15.61
C PHE A 136 -0.44 -5.63 -15.56
N ASN A 137 -0.01 -6.37 -16.58
CA ASN A 137 -0.09 -7.82 -16.62
C ASN A 137 1.25 -8.43 -16.17
N PRO A 138 1.31 -9.16 -15.04
CA PRO A 138 2.56 -9.71 -14.52
C PRO A 138 3.28 -10.66 -15.48
N GLN A 139 2.54 -11.50 -16.20
CA GLN A 139 3.11 -12.44 -17.18
C GLN A 139 3.77 -11.70 -18.35
N HIS A 140 3.14 -10.63 -18.81
CA HIS A 140 3.69 -9.78 -19.86
C HIS A 140 4.93 -9.02 -19.37
N ALA A 141 4.87 -8.44 -18.17
CA ALA A 141 5.99 -7.78 -17.51
C ALA A 141 7.21 -8.72 -17.38
N LEU A 142 7.00 -9.95 -16.91
CA LEU A 142 8.06 -10.95 -16.79
C LEU A 142 8.70 -11.29 -18.13
N LYS A 143 7.88 -11.51 -19.18
CA LYS A 143 8.39 -11.79 -20.53
C LYS A 143 9.24 -10.64 -21.06
N ARG A 144 8.79 -9.39 -20.86
CA ARG A 144 9.55 -8.19 -21.24
C ARG A 144 10.87 -8.11 -20.50
N ALA A 145 10.87 -8.32 -19.20
CA ALA A 145 12.06 -8.28 -18.37
C ALA A 145 13.08 -9.37 -18.75
N ILE A 146 12.64 -10.60 -19.05
CA ILE A 146 13.52 -11.69 -19.51
C ILE A 146 14.18 -11.35 -20.85
N THR A 147 13.45 -10.75 -21.78
CA THR A 147 14.03 -10.32 -23.07
C THR A 147 15.07 -9.22 -22.84
N TYR A 148 14.69 -8.18 -22.11
CA TYR A 148 15.58 -7.05 -21.82
C TYR A 148 16.82 -7.47 -21.03
N SER A 149 16.69 -8.40 -20.08
CA SER A 149 17.81 -8.84 -19.26
C SER A 149 18.92 -9.49 -20.10
N ARG A 150 18.55 -10.24 -21.15
CA ARG A 150 19.48 -10.83 -22.11
C ARG A 150 20.18 -9.77 -22.98
N GLU A 151 19.43 -8.78 -23.45
CA GLU A 151 19.95 -7.68 -24.27
C GLU A 151 20.92 -6.78 -23.48
N ALA A 152 20.57 -6.48 -22.23
CA ALA A 152 21.33 -5.60 -21.36
C ALA A 152 22.43 -6.32 -20.54
N GLY A 153 22.47 -7.65 -20.57
CA GLY A 153 23.44 -8.44 -19.80
C GLY A 153 23.26 -8.34 -18.28
N ILE A 154 22.01 -8.20 -17.82
CA ILE A 154 21.65 -8.11 -16.39
C ILE A 154 20.75 -9.29 -16.00
N SER A 155 20.44 -9.44 -14.71
CA SER A 155 19.49 -10.48 -14.27
C SER A 155 18.04 -10.09 -14.60
N ALA A 156 17.15 -11.08 -14.76
CA ALA A 156 15.72 -10.86 -14.95
C ALA A 156 15.11 -10.13 -13.74
N THR A 157 15.59 -10.41 -12.53
CA THR A 157 15.20 -9.67 -11.33
C THR A 157 15.58 -8.18 -11.42
N GLN A 158 16.80 -7.88 -11.86
CA GLN A 158 17.23 -6.49 -12.07
C GLN A 158 16.42 -5.80 -13.18
N ALA A 159 16.08 -6.53 -14.25
CA ALA A 159 15.22 -6.02 -15.32
C ALA A 159 13.80 -5.74 -14.85
N MET A 160 13.19 -6.65 -14.08
CA MET A 160 11.86 -6.47 -13.48
C MET A 160 11.82 -5.24 -12.57
N ALA A 161 12.85 -5.04 -11.74
CA ALA A 161 12.94 -3.89 -10.84
C ALA A 161 13.16 -2.54 -11.55
N ARG A 162 13.50 -2.57 -12.85
CA ARG A 162 13.63 -1.39 -13.73
C ARG A 162 12.42 -1.16 -14.62
N LEU A 163 11.53 -2.13 -14.76
CA LEU A 163 10.39 -2.03 -15.65
C LEU A 163 9.45 -0.93 -15.15
N THR A 164 9.03 -0.04 -16.04
CA THR A 164 8.19 1.11 -15.69
C THR A 164 6.79 0.98 -16.28
N MET A 165 5.86 1.78 -15.75
CA MET A 165 4.50 1.89 -16.31
C MET A 165 4.44 2.71 -17.62
N ASP A 166 5.48 3.49 -17.95
CA ASP A 166 5.46 4.47 -19.05
C ASP A 166 6.73 4.42 -19.89
N GLN A 167 7.00 5.47 -20.68
CA GLN A 167 8.25 5.64 -21.40
C GLN A 167 9.29 6.41 -20.54
N PRO A 168 10.56 5.98 -20.50
CA PRO A 168 11.09 4.75 -21.12
C PRO A 168 10.64 3.49 -20.38
N GLU A 169 10.38 2.42 -21.12
CA GLU A 169 9.88 1.13 -20.60
C GLU A 169 10.78 0.52 -19.51
N PHE A 170 12.08 0.81 -19.54
CA PHE A 170 13.03 0.42 -18.50
C PHE A 170 13.79 1.65 -18.00
N ALA A 171 13.77 1.86 -16.69
CA ALA A 171 14.56 2.87 -16.00
C ALA A 171 16.05 2.49 -16.00
N GLU A 172 16.92 3.50 -15.89
CA GLU A 172 18.38 3.28 -15.79
C GLU A 172 18.76 2.49 -14.53
N LYS A 173 18.01 2.68 -13.44
CA LYS A 173 18.27 2.06 -12.13
C LYS A 173 16.98 1.43 -11.56
N PRO A 174 17.11 0.33 -10.79
CA PRO A 174 15.99 -0.26 -10.07
C PRO A 174 15.33 0.72 -9.10
N GLY A 175 14.01 0.60 -8.91
CA GLY A 175 13.26 1.39 -7.91
C GLY A 175 13.22 2.89 -8.20
N GLY A 176 13.47 3.29 -9.45
CA GLY A 176 13.29 4.66 -9.88
C GLY A 176 11.81 5.06 -9.94
N PRO A 177 11.52 6.37 -10.11
CA PRO A 177 10.15 6.83 -10.33
C PRO A 177 9.45 6.02 -11.43
N ARG A 178 8.17 5.71 -11.23
CA ARG A 178 7.32 4.96 -12.19
C ARG A 178 7.71 3.49 -12.41
N CYS A 179 8.69 2.95 -11.67
CA CYS A 179 8.95 1.50 -11.70
C CYS A 179 7.73 0.74 -11.16
N ILE A 180 7.38 -0.36 -11.80
CA ILE A 180 6.21 -1.18 -11.41
C ILE A 180 6.44 -1.93 -10.10
N LEU A 181 7.71 -2.16 -9.73
CA LEU A 181 8.13 -2.83 -8.51
C LEU A 181 8.97 -1.88 -7.67
N ASP A 182 8.78 -1.95 -6.36
CA ASP A 182 9.47 -1.14 -5.37
C ASP A 182 9.81 -1.98 -4.13
N GLY A 183 10.56 -1.40 -3.20
CA GLY A 183 10.77 -1.94 -1.87
C GLY A 183 11.79 -3.06 -1.78
N LEU A 184 12.72 -3.20 -2.73
CA LEU A 184 13.77 -4.22 -2.64
C LEU A 184 14.53 -4.07 -1.30
N GLY A 185 14.39 -5.08 -0.44
CA GLY A 185 15.04 -5.09 0.88
C GLY A 185 14.53 -4.03 1.85
N SER A 186 13.37 -3.42 1.60
CA SER A 186 12.79 -2.42 2.50
C SER A 186 12.02 -3.06 3.65
N GLU A 187 11.98 -2.37 4.79
CA GLU A 187 11.17 -2.81 5.96
C GLU A 187 9.68 -2.88 5.62
N LEU A 188 9.20 -2.02 4.72
CA LEU A 188 7.81 -2.00 4.28
C LEU A 188 7.45 -3.26 3.48
N THR A 189 8.35 -3.75 2.62
CA THR A 189 8.15 -5.02 1.92
C THR A 189 7.99 -6.14 2.92
N GLU A 190 8.90 -6.25 3.92
CA GLU A 190 8.77 -7.30 4.92
C GLU A 190 7.49 -7.17 5.75
N ALA A 191 7.07 -5.95 6.10
CA ALA A 191 5.79 -5.72 6.78
C ALA A 191 4.60 -6.20 5.94
N LEU A 192 4.58 -5.93 4.64
CA LEU A 192 3.54 -6.41 3.71
C LEU A 192 3.51 -7.93 3.61
N PHE A 193 4.67 -8.59 3.61
CA PHE A 193 4.76 -10.07 3.59
C PHE A 193 4.39 -10.72 4.93
N GLN A 194 4.45 -9.97 6.04
CA GLN A 194 4.02 -10.45 7.36
C GLN A 194 2.51 -10.34 7.58
N LEU A 195 1.79 -9.56 6.75
CA LEU A 195 0.35 -9.45 6.88
C LEU A 195 -0.33 -10.80 6.67
N SER A 196 -1.37 -11.05 7.46
CA SER A 196 -2.19 -12.25 7.29
C SER A 196 -2.78 -12.30 5.88
N PRO A 197 -2.85 -13.48 5.23
CA PRO A 197 -3.56 -13.65 3.95
C PRO A 197 -5.04 -13.24 3.98
N ALA A 198 -5.62 -13.05 5.19
CA ALA A 198 -6.96 -12.55 5.39
C ALA A 198 -7.05 -11.02 5.46
N CYS A 199 -5.93 -10.29 5.39
CA CYS A 199 -5.89 -8.83 5.41
C CYS A 199 -6.14 -8.27 3.99
N PRO A 200 -7.26 -7.57 3.75
CA PRO A 200 -7.60 -7.08 2.42
C PRO A 200 -6.68 -5.98 1.88
N ALA A 201 -5.79 -5.43 2.71
CA ALA A 201 -4.82 -4.43 2.32
C ALA A 201 -3.89 -4.92 1.21
N VAL A 202 -3.54 -6.20 1.16
CA VAL A 202 -2.78 -6.81 0.06
C VAL A 202 -3.77 -7.47 -0.89
N ALA A 203 -3.90 -6.92 -2.09
CA ALA A 203 -4.82 -7.39 -3.12
C ALA A 203 -4.44 -8.76 -3.68
N ALA A 204 -3.14 -9.03 -3.80
CA ALA A 204 -2.62 -10.29 -4.29
C ALA A 204 -1.17 -10.55 -3.87
N HIS A 205 -0.78 -11.82 -3.93
CA HIS A 205 0.61 -12.26 -3.92
C HIS A 205 0.97 -12.74 -5.34
N ILE A 206 1.93 -12.06 -5.97
CA ILE A 206 2.42 -12.36 -7.31
C ILE A 206 3.74 -13.11 -7.16
N THR A 207 3.85 -14.26 -7.83
CA THR A 207 5.11 -15.00 -7.95
C THR A 207 5.52 -15.02 -9.42
N CYS A 208 6.65 -14.39 -9.72
CA CYS A 208 7.27 -14.38 -11.04
C CYS A 208 8.46 -15.33 -11.05
N ASN A 209 8.31 -16.50 -11.66
CA ASN A 209 9.41 -17.44 -11.81
C ASN A 209 10.13 -17.17 -13.14
N ALA A 210 11.28 -16.49 -13.06
CA ALA A 210 12.08 -16.13 -14.22
C ALA A 210 12.78 -17.34 -14.87
N ASP A 211 13.12 -18.36 -14.08
CA ASP A 211 13.73 -19.59 -14.59
C ASP A 211 12.78 -20.36 -15.51
N LEU A 212 11.48 -20.35 -15.18
CA LEU A 212 10.43 -21.01 -15.95
C LEU A 212 9.69 -20.06 -16.91
N GLY A 213 9.84 -18.75 -16.75
CA GLY A 213 9.15 -17.74 -17.53
C GLY A 213 7.64 -17.66 -17.25
N ILE A 214 7.19 -18.07 -16.07
CA ILE A 214 5.77 -18.12 -15.69
C ILE A 214 5.47 -17.22 -14.49
N THR A 215 4.22 -16.75 -14.42
CA THR A 215 3.71 -16.01 -13.27
C THR A 215 2.49 -16.67 -12.65
N GLU A 216 2.44 -16.70 -11.33
CA GLU A 216 1.30 -17.12 -10.53
C GLU A 216 0.77 -15.93 -9.72
N ILE A 217 -0.55 -15.81 -9.60
CA ILE A 217 -1.19 -14.73 -8.87
C ILE A 217 -2.20 -15.35 -7.91
N ALA A 218 -1.96 -15.19 -6.60
CA ALA A 218 -2.90 -15.54 -5.55
C ALA A 218 -3.67 -14.29 -5.11
N TYR A 219 -4.89 -14.13 -5.59
CA TYR A 219 -5.76 -13.00 -5.26
C TYR A 219 -6.33 -13.12 -3.84
N HIS A 220 -6.46 -11.98 -3.15
CA HIS A 220 -7.22 -11.91 -1.92
C HIS A 220 -8.73 -12.09 -2.24
N PRO A 221 -9.46 -13.00 -1.56
CA PRO A 221 -10.85 -13.31 -1.91
C PRO A 221 -11.78 -12.09 -1.89
N LEU A 222 -11.71 -11.27 -0.85
CA LEU A 222 -12.54 -10.07 -0.73
C LEU A 222 -12.21 -9.01 -1.79
N TRP A 223 -10.96 -8.96 -2.24
CA TRP A 223 -10.57 -8.04 -3.32
C TRP A 223 -11.22 -8.47 -4.64
N LEU A 224 -11.17 -9.77 -4.94
CA LEU A 224 -11.75 -10.35 -6.14
C LEU A 224 -13.27 -10.19 -6.18
N GLU A 225 -13.96 -10.40 -5.05
CA GLU A 225 -15.39 -10.17 -4.93
C GLU A 225 -15.74 -8.69 -5.25
N ARG A 226 -15.06 -7.75 -4.57
CA ARG A 226 -15.29 -6.32 -4.76
C ARG A 226 -14.97 -5.87 -6.19
N SER A 227 -13.94 -6.43 -6.83
CA SER A 227 -13.59 -6.11 -8.22
C SER A 227 -14.66 -6.56 -9.21
N GLN A 228 -15.24 -7.75 -9.00
CA GLN A 228 -16.32 -8.26 -9.84
C GLN A 228 -17.60 -7.44 -9.68
N SER A 229 -17.96 -7.04 -8.45
CA SER A 229 -19.11 -6.17 -8.21
C SER A 229 -18.96 -4.81 -8.88
N GLN A 230 -17.77 -4.20 -8.82
CA GLN A 230 -17.51 -2.92 -9.49
C GLN A 230 -17.60 -3.02 -11.02
N ALA A 231 -17.05 -4.10 -11.61
CA ALA A 231 -17.13 -4.32 -13.04
C ALA A 231 -18.58 -4.50 -13.53
N ALA A 232 -19.44 -5.16 -12.74
CA ALA A 232 -20.85 -5.34 -13.08
C ALA A 232 -21.62 -4.00 -13.07
N ILE A 233 -21.33 -3.11 -12.13
CA ILE A 233 -21.96 -1.78 -12.05
C ILE A 233 -21.56 -0.90 -13.23
N GLN A 234 -20.31 -1.00 -13.71
CA GLN A 234 -19.83 -0.23 -14.86
C GLN A 234 -20.40 -0.69 -16.21
N GLN A 235 -21.02 -1.87 -16.26
CA GLN A 235 -21.64 -2.43 -17.47
C GLN A 235 -23.15 -2.16 -17.56
N MET A 236 -23.75 -1.51 -16.56
CA MET A 236 -25.15 -1.08 -16.52
C MET A 236 -25.29 0.39 -16.93
#